data_AF-A0A448Y4B8-F1
#
_entry.id   AF-A0A448Y4B8-F1
#
_cell.length_a   1.000
_cell.length_b   1.000
_cell.length_c   1.000
_cell.angle_alpha   90.00
_cell.angle_beta   90.00
_cell.angle_gamma   90.00
#
_symmetry.space_group_name_H-M   'P 1'
#
loop_
_entity.id
_entity.type
_entity.pdbx_description
1 polymer ?
#
loop_
_entity_poly.entity_id
_entity_poly.type
_entity_poly.pdbx_seq_one_letter_code
_entity_poly.pdbx_strand_id
1 'polypeptide(L)'
;MSKQHYHIEVFQDLILVTLRGRWDMSTNIQYLAALGDTLNARRCRAFDIIVDMRTWEVPDSVAFARMKAPIQLDRRNQRSEVWLEDETTNVEHIAAKFFNEQNFKLKRTKNTGAFLKTIDPIFDDEAKAHIIEWATRHDLDEQICR
;
A
#
# COMPACT_ATOMS: atom_id res chain seq x y z
N MET A 1 -20.18 -13.41 -5.70
CA MET A 1 -18.78 -13.22 -6.15
C MET A 1 -18.08 -12.41 -5.08
N SER A 2 -16.95 -12.90 -4.56
CA SER A 2 -16.18 -12.18 -3.53
C SER A 2 -15.60 -10.92 -4.16
N LYS A 3 -15.88 -9.73 -3.58
CA LYS A 3 -15.26 -8.48 -4.01
C LYS A 3 -13.82 -8.47 -3.47
N GLN A 4 -12.85 -8.43 -4.38
CA GLN A 4 -11.44 -8.40 -3.97
C GLN A 4 -11.06 -6.97 -3.56
N HIS A 5 -10.90 -6.74 -2.26
CA HIS A 5 -10.64 -5.42 -1.69
C HIS A 5 -9.17 -4.97 -1.78
N TYR A 6 -8.25 -5.93 -1.94
CA TYR A 6 -6.83 -5.67 -2.06
C TYR A 6 -6.14 -6.66 -2.99
N HIS A 7 -4.99 -6.24 -3.50
CA HIS A 7 -4.05 -7.11 -4.20
C HIS A 7 -2.64 -6.77 -3.78
N ILE A 8 -1.81 -7.80 -3.58
CA ILE A 8 -0.40 -7.67 -3.28
C ILE A 8 0.36 -8.41 -4.37
N GLU A 9 1.23 -7.70 -5.06
CA GLU A 9 2.06 -8.22 -6.13
C GLU A 9 3.54 -8.02 -5.79
N VAL A 10 4.36 -8.99 -6.17
CA VAL A 10 5.80 -9.00 -5.93
C VAL A 10 6.50 -9.00 -7.28
N PHE A 11 7.28 -7.97 -7.54
CA PHE A 11 8.11 -7.86 -8.74
C PHE A 11 9.53 -7.45 -8.34
N GLN A 12 10.52 -8.32 -8.56
CA GLN A 12 11.90 -8.10 -8.11
C GLN A 12 11.95 -7.69 -6.61
N ASP A 13 12.55 -6.53 -6.28
CA ASP A 13 12.61 -5.96 -4.92
C ASP A 13 11.40 -5.06 -4.57
N LEU A 14 10.34 -5.09 -5.38
CA LEU A 14 9.14 -4.27 -5.20
C LEU A 14 7.95 -5.08 -4.67
N ILE A 15 7.27 -4.51 -3.69
CA ILE A 15 5.95 -4.95 -3.25
C ILE A 15 4.95 -3.89 -3.71
N LEU A 16 4.08 -4.26 -4.65
CA LEU A 16 3.02 -3.41 -5.16
C LEU A 16 1.72 -3.78 -4.45
N VAL A 17 1.03 -2.79 -3.92
CA VAL A 17 -0.16 -2.99 -3.08
C VAL A 17 -1.29 -2.13 -3.61
N THR A 18 -2.37 -2.76 -4.07
CA THR A 18 -3.58 -2.06 -4.48
C THR A 18 -4.64 -2.20 -3.40
N LEU A 19 -5.19 -1.09 -2.91
CA LEU A 19 -6.25 -1.03 -1.91
C LEU A 19 -7.47 -0.33 -2.53
N ARG A 20 -8.66 -0.93 -2.41
CA ARG A 20 -9.90 -0.40 -2.98
C ARG A 20 -11.09 -0.52 -2.04
N GLY A 21 -11.96 0.48 -2.13
CA GLY A 21 -13.27 0.50 -1.49
C GLY A 21 -13.21 0.61 0.03
N ARG A 22 -14.39 0.47 0.64
CA ARG A 22 -14.58 0.55 2.08
C ARG A 22 -14.35 -0.80 2.74
N TRP A 23 -13.38 -0.85 3.64
CA TRP A 23 -13.01 -2.08 4.31
C TRP A 23 -13.79 -2.26 5.61
N ASP A 24 -13.99 -3.51 6.01
CA ASP A 24 -14.34 -3.84 7.38
C ASP A 24 -13.10 -4.34 8.14
N MET A 25 -13.30 -4.71 9.41
CA MET A 25 -12.23 -5.26 10.24
C MET A 25 -11.66 -6.57 9.67
N SER A 26 -12.50 -7.42 9.10
CA SER A 26 -12.10 -8.73 8.58
C SER A 26 -11.16 -8.55 7.39
N THR A 27 -11.54 -7.71 6.43
CA THR A 27 -10.72 -7.37 5.26
C THR A 27 -9.38 -6.78 5.67
N ASN A 28 -9.37 -5.88 6.66
CA ASN A 28 -8.12 -5.31 7.16
C ASN A 28 -7.21 -6.36 7.83
N ILE A 29 -7.75 -7.30 8.62
CA ILE A 29 -6.95 -8.38 9.23
C ILE A 29 -6.38 -9.30 8.15
N GLN A 30 -7.20 -9.68 7.17
CA GLN A 30 -6.75 -10.53 6.04
C GLN A 30 -5.62 -9.85 5.25
N TYR A 31 -5.77 -8.57 4.95
CA TYR A 31 -4.73 -7.79 4.28
C TYR A 31 -3.43 -7.74 5.11
N LEU A 32 -3.51 -7.42 6.40
CA LEU A 32 -2.32 -7.32 7.25
C LEU A 32 -1.61 -8.67 7.41
N ALA A 33 -2.36 -9.78 7.46
CA ALA A 33 -1.79 -11.12 7.46
C ALA A 33 -1.06 -11.41 6.13
N ALA A 34 -1.72 -11.16 4.99
CA ALA A 34 -1.12 -11.37 3.66
C ALA A 34 0.13 -10.51 3.43
N LEU A 35 0.11 -9.25 3.89
CA LEU A 35 1.28 -8.38 3.86
C LEU A 35 2.39 -8.92 4.76
N GLY A 36 2.07 -9.34 5.98
CA GLY A 36 3.02 -9.95 6.91
C GLY A 36 3.71 -11.17 6.32
N ASP A 37 2.96 -12.05 5.67
CA ASP A 37 3.51 -13.24 4.98
C ASP A 37 4.41 -12.84 3.80
N THR A 38 3.99 -11.84 3.01
CA THR A 38 4.79 -11.30 1.89
C THR A 38 6.12 -10.70 2.38
N LEU A 39 6.10 -9.96 3.48
CA LEU A 39 7.31 -9.38 4.09
C LEU A 39 8.22 -10.49 4.63
N ASN A 40 7.65 -11.50 5.31
CA ASN A 40 8.41 -12.63 5.83
C ASN A 40 9.08 -13.47 4.73
N ALA A 41 8.43 -13.63 3.58
CA ALA A 41 9.00 -14.32 2.42
C ALA A 41 10.24 -13.60 1.85
N ARG A 42 10.39 -12.30 2.12
CA ARG A 42 11.51 -11.46 1.68
C ARG A 42 12.58 -11.24 2.75
N ARG A 43 12.59 -12.04 3.83
CA ARG A 43 13.56 -11.90 4.93
C ARG A 43 15.00 -11.75 4.39
N CYS A 44 15.69 -10.75 4.93
CA CYS A 44 17.08 -10.37 4.60
C CYS A 44 17.33 -9.69 3.24
N ARG A 45 16.29 -9.44 2.42
CA ARG A 45 16.45 -8.62 1.20
C ARG A 45 15.86 -7.24 1.39
N ALA A 46 16.55 -6.24 0.88
CA ALA A 46 16.04 -4.88 0.87
C ALA A 46 14.91 -4.75 -0.16
N PHE A 47 13.84 -4.04 0.18
CA PHE A 47 12.68 -3.90 -0.70
C PHE A 47 12.05 -2.51 -0.61
N ASP A 48 11.29 -2.14 -1.63
CA ASP A 48 10.48 -0.93 -1.67
C ASP A 48 9.00 -1.32 -1.75
N ILE A 49 8.14 -0.52 -1.12
CA ILE A 49 6.69 -0.71 -1.17
C ILE A 49 6.07 0.42 -1.99
N ILE A 50 5.17 0.09 -2.91
CA ILE A 50 4.36 1.06 -3.63
C ILE A 50 2.90 0.73 -3.36
N VAL A 51 2.15 1.71 -2.89
CA VAL A 51 0.75 1.53 -2.50
C VAL A 51 -0.13 2.43 -3.31
N ASP A 52 -1.09 1.86 -4.02
CA ASP A 52 -2.19 2.57 -4.64
C ASP A 52 -3.41 2.39 -3.74
N MET A 53 -3.82 3.49 -3.12
CA MET A 53 -4.91 3.53 -2.15
C MET A 53 -6.04 4.46 -2.56
N ARG A 54 -6.11 4.82 -3.84
CA ARG A 54 -7.26 5.56 -4.38
C ARG A 54 -8.55 4.81 -4.07
N THR A 55 -9.60 5.53 -3.67
CA THR A 55 -10.93 5.01 -3.27
C THR A 55 -10.95 4.14 -2.01
N TRP A 56 -9.82 4.01 -1.32
CA TRP A 56 -9.75 3.20 -0.11
C TRP A 56 -10.27 3.97 1.10
N GLU A 57 -11.18 3.35 1.83
CA GLU A 57 -11.72 3.88 3.07
C GLU A 57 -11.60 2.87 4.20
N VAL A 58 -10.99 3.31 5.30
CA VAL A 58 -10.96 2.57 6.56
C VAL A 58 -12.05 3.12 7.48
N PRO A 59 -12.84 2.29 8.17
CA PRO A 59 -13.79 2.75 9.17
C PRO A 59 -13.07 3.51 10.29
N ASP A 60 -13.44 4.77 10.49
CA ASP A 60 -13.04 5.55 11.66
C ASP A 60 -13.54 4.86 12.92
N SER A 61 -12.65 4.19 13.65
CA SER A 61 -12.92 3.87 15.05
C SER A 61 -11.62 3.80 15.85
N VAL A 62 -11.67 4.38 17.04
CA VAL A 62 -10.65 4.20 18.10
C VAL A 62 -10.45 2.69 18.41
N ALA A 63 -11.45 1.86 18.13
CA ALA A 63 -11.36 0.40 18.17
C ALA A 63 -10.39 -0.19 17.11
N PHE A 64 -10.38 0.37 15.89
CA PHE A 64 -9.46 0.00 14.80
C PHE A 64 -7.99 0.19 15.20
N ALA A 65 -7.68 1.26 15.93
CA ALA A 65 -6.33 1.54 16.40
C ALA A 65 -5.87 0.57 17.50
N ARG A 66 -6.77 0.18 18.42
CA ARG A 66 -6.49 -0.75 19.52
C ARG A 66 -6.32 -2.21 19.05
N MET A 67 -7.08 -2.64 18.04
CA MET A 67 -7.04 -4.02 17.54
C MET A 67 -5.86 -4.32 16.60
N LYS A 68 -5.22 -3.30 16.01
CA LYS A 68 -3.99 -3.46 15.19
C LYS A 68 -2.74 -3.77 16.00
N ALA A 69 -2.76 -3.59 17.32
CA ALA A 69 -1.62 -3.76 18.21
C ALA A 69 -0.86 -5.12 18.11
N PRO A 70 -1.48 -6.26 17.77
CA PRO A 70 -0.76 -7.54 17.72
C PRO A 70 -0.04 -7.83 16.39
N ILE A 71 -0.39 -7.18 15.26
CA ILE A 71 0.24 -7.50 13.97
C ILE A 71 1.48 -6.64 13.78
N GLN A 72 2.62 -7.19 14.21
CA GLN A 72 3.94 -6.61 14.00
C GLN A 72 4.43 -6.99 12.60
N LEU A 73 4.46 -6.03 11.69
CA LEU A 73 5.04 -6.22 10.35
C LEU A 73 6.57 -6.06 10.44
N ASP A 74 7.33 -7.03 9.93
CA ASP A 74 8.80 -6.91 9.87
C ASP A 74 9.19 -6.03 8.67
N ARG A 75 9.52 -4.77 8.96
CA ARG A 75 9.85 -3.74 7.96
C ARG A 75 11.32 -3.32 7.98
N ARG A 76 12.18 -4.06 8.69
CA ARG A 76 13.58 -3.66 8.94
C ARG A 76 14.42 -3.48 7.68
N ASN A 77 14.09 -4.19 6.60
CA ASN A 77 14.80 -4.09 5.32
C ASN A 77 14.07 -3.21 4.29
N GLN A 78 12.99 -2.52 4.69
CA GLN A 78 12.31 -1.62 3.79
C GLN A 78 13.16 -0.38 3.53
N ARG A 79 13.37 -0.03 2.25
CA ARG A 79 14.15 1.15 1.84
C ARG A 79 13.25 2.38 1.70
N SER A 80 12.14 2.24 0.99
CA SER A 80 11.18 3.33 0.78
C SER A 80 9.74 2.84 0.68
N GLU A 81 8.83 3.81 0.75
CA GLU A 81 7.42 3.63 0.47
C GLU A 81 6.88 4.80 -0.34
N VAL A 82 6.12 4.51 -1.40
CA VAL A 82 5.46 5.54 -2.22
C VAL A 82 3.96 5.29 -2.25
N TRP A 83 3.18 6.29 -1.87
CA TRP A 83 1.72 6.22 -1.87
C TRP A 83 1.12 7.02 -3.02
N LEU A 84 0.22 6.39 -3.77
CA LEU A 84 -0.70 6.99 -4.71
C LEU A 84 -2.08 7.07 -4.05
N GLU A 85 -2.41 8.28 -3.60
CA GLU A 85 -3.66 8.65 -2.94
C GLU A 85 -4.55 9.44 -3.90
N ASP A 86 -5.84 9.58 -3.57
CA ASP A 86 -6.70 10.62 -4.12
C ASP A 86 -7.06 11.67 -3.05
N GLU A 87 -7.85 12.68 -3.43
CA GLU A 87 -8.25 13.75 -2.51
C GLU A 87 -9.22 13.28 -1.41
N THR A 88 -9.88 12.14 -1.61
CA THR A 88 -10.91 11.60 -0.70
C THR A 88 -10.35 10.61 0.32
N THR A 89 -9.14 10.10 0.08
CA THR A 89 -8.48 9.08 0.90
C THR A 89 -7.99 9.68 2.23
N ASN A 90 -8.69 9.40 3.33
CA ASN A 90 -8.30 9.86 4.68
C ASN A 90 -7.27 8.90 5.32
N VAL A 91 -5.99 9.09 4.99
CA VAL A 91 -4.88 8.26 5.50
C VAL A 91 -3.94 9.00 6.45
N GLU A 92 -4.29 10.21 6.87
CA GLU A 92 -3.46 11.03 7.75
C GLU A 92 -3.17 10.34 9.08
N HIS A 93 -4.20 9.72 9.65
CA HIS A 93 -4.11 8.95 10.90
C HIS A 93 -3.24 7.68 10.76
N ILE A 94 -3.00 7.21 9.53
CA ILE A 94 -2.12 6.08 9.22
C ILE A 94 -0.69 6.59 9.02
N ALA A 95 -0.52 7.64 8.20
CA ALA A 95 0.77 8.27 7.94
C ALA A 95 1.46 8.73 9.23
N ALA A 96 0.70 9.32 10.17
CA ALA A 96 1.20 9.76 11.48
C ALA A 96 1.90 8.67 12.29
N LYS A 97 1.57 7.38 12.07
CA LYS A 97 2.24 6.26 12.73
C LYS A 97 3.61 5.97 12.13
N PHE A 98 3.74 6.12 10.81
CA PHE A 98 4.99 5.84 10.09
C PHE A 98 6.03 6.95 10.26
N PHE A 99 5.62 8.21 10.47
CA PHE A 99 6.58 9.29 10.75
C PHE A 99 7.34 9.09 12.08
N ASN A 100 6.85 8.22 12.96
CA ASN A 100 7.53 7.83 14.20
C ASN A 100 8.44 6.59 14.04
N GLU A 101 8.32 5.84 12.94
CA GLU A 101 9.10 4.63 12.65
C GLU A 101 10.21 4.95 11.62
N GLN A 102 11.40 5.29 12.10
CA GLN A 102 12.45 6.00 11.34
C GLN A 102 13.24 5.21 10.27
N ASN A 103 12.84 3.99 9.90
CA ASN A 103 13.72 3.11 9.11
C ASN A 103 13.59 3.21 7.58
N PHE A 104 12.59 3.94 7.05
CA PHE A 104 12.41 4.08 5.60
C PHE A 104 11.84 5.46 5.20
N LYS A 105 11.99 5.82 3.93
CA LYS A 105 11.46 7.09 3.39
C LYS A 105 10.04 6.90 2.85
N LEU A 106 9.06 7.55 3.47
CA LEU A 106 7.68 7.63 2.95
C LEU A 106 7.51 8.85 2.04
N LYS A 107 6.99 8.65 0.83
CA LYS A 107 6.58 9.71 -0.10
C LYS A 107 5.10 9.55 -0.44
N ARG A 108 4.35 10.65 -0.37
CA ARG A 108 2.91 10.68 -0.63
C ARG A 108 2.62 11.50 -1.88
N THR A 109 1.77 10.99 -2.75
CA THR A 109 1.38 11.62 -4.01
C THR A 109 -0.13 11.55 -4.19
N LYS A 110 -0.73 12.62 -4.71
CA LYS A 110 -2.20 12.75 -4.83
C LYS A 110 -2.75 12.55 -6.25
N ASN A 111 -1.87 12.34 -7.21
CA ASN A 111 -2.24 12.14 -8.61
C ASN A 111 -1.14 11.41 -9.36
N THR A 112 -1.53 10.79 -10.47
CA THR A 112 -0.65 10.00 -11.32
C THR A 112 0.57 10.80 -11.81
N GLY A 113 0.42 12.07 -12.17
CA GLY A 113 1.54 12.89 -12.65
C GLY A 113 2.64 13.09 -11.60
N ALA A 114 2.24 13.38 -10.35
CA ALA A 114 3.16 13.51 -9.22
C ALA A 114 3.78 12.15 -8.83
N PHE A 115 2.99 11.09 -8.92
CA PHE A 115 3.43 9.72 -8.68
C PHE A 115 4.53 9.30 -9.66
N LEU A 116 4.31 9.47 -10.97
CA LEU A 116 5.29 9.12 -12.00
C LEU A 116 6.60 9.90 -11.84
N LYS A 117 6.54 11.21 -11.56
CA LYS A 117 7.72 12.02 -11.27
C LYS A 117 8.47 11.56 -10.01
N THR A 118 7.76 10.96 -9.05
CA THR A 118 8.34 10.51 -7.79
C THR A 118 9.08 9.19 -7.95
N ILE A 119 8.55 8.26 -8.75
CA ILE A 119 9.14 6.93 -8.96
C ILE A 119 10.29 6.97 -9.98
N ASP A 120 10.29 7.93 -10.91
CA ASP A 120 11.27 8.02 -12.01
C ASP A 120 12.74 8.01 -11.55
N PRO A 121 13.17 8.80 -10.54
CA PRO A 121 14.54 8.75 -10.06
C PRO A 121 14.85 7.60 -9.08
N ILE A 122 13.86 6.77 -8.72
CA ILE A 122 14.00 5.72 -7.69
C ILE A 122 14.25 4.35 -8.33
N PHE A 123 13.57 4.05 -9.44
CA PHE A 123 13.54 2.71 -10.03
C PHE A 123 14.09 2.70 -11.45
N ASP A 124 14.64 1.55 -11.86
CA ASP A 124 15.10 1.33 -13.23
C ASP A 124 13.93 1.25 -14.23
N ASP A 125 14.26 1.22 -15.53
CA ASP A 125 13.26 1.28 -16.59
C ASP A 125 12.32 0.06 -16.62
N GLU A 126 12.80 -1.13 -16.25
CA GLU A 126 11.99 -2.35 -16.19
C GLU A 126 10.97 -2.27 -15.05
N ALA A 127 11.44 -1.92 -13.84
CA ALA A 127 10.60 -1.69 -12.68
C ALA A 127 9.58 -0.58 -12.94
N LYS A 128 9.98 0.54 -13.56
CA LYS A 128 9.06 1.64 -13.91
C LYS A 128 7.98 1.19 -14.89
N ALA A 129 8.32 0.45 -15.93
CA ALA A 129 7.34 -0.07 -16.88
C ALA A 129 6.29 -0.94 -16.16
N HIS A 130 6.74 -1.81 -15.26
CA HIS A 130 5.88 -2.67 -14.47
C HIS A 130 4.98 -1.88 -13.51
N ILE A 131 5.51 -0.86 -12.84
CA ILE A 131 4.75 0.04 -11.95
C ILE A 131 3.69 0.80 -12.74
N ILE A 132 4.01 1.29 -13.94
CA ILE A 132 3.06 2.03 -14.79
C ILE A 132 1.93 1.11 -15.23
N GLU A 133 2.25 -0.10 -15.72
CA GLU A 133 1.25 -1.09 -16.07
C GLU A 133 0.35 -1.38 -14.87
N TRP A 134 0.94 -1.69 -13.71
CA TRP A 134 0.22 -1.91 -12.45
C TRP A 134 -0.70 -0.76 -12.06
N ALA A 135 -0.23 0.50 -12.07
CA ALA A 135 -1.01 1.66 -11.62
C ALA A 135 -2.18 2.02 -12.57
N THR A 136 -2.15 1.51 -13.81
CA THR A 136 -3.19 1.71 -14.82
C THR A 136 -4.16 0.52 -14.93
N ARG A 137 -3.92 -0.57 -14.18
CA ARG A 137 -4.89 -1.66 -14.08
C ARG A 137 -6.12 -1.20 -13.29
N HIS A 138 -7.28 -1.52 -13.84
CA HIS A 138 -8.61 -1.22 -13.29
C HIS A 138 -9.34 -2.48 -12.79
N ASP A 139 -8.62 -3.58 -12.65
CA ASP A 139 -9.12 -4.90 -12.25
C ASP A 139 -9.84 -4.91 -10.90
N LEU A 140 -9.51 -3.96 -10.02
CA LEU A 140 -10.12 -3.82 -8.69
C LEU A 140 -11.11 -2.65 -8.57
N ASP A 141 -11.29 -1.86 -9.63
CA ASP A 141 -12.09 -0.62 -9.63
C ASP A 141 -13.60 -0.86 -9.81
N GLU A 142 -14.02 -2.09 -10.16
CA GLU A 142 -15.44 -2.48 -10.29
C GLU A 142 -16.27 -2.32 -9.00
N GLN A 143 -15.62 -1.99 -7.88
CA GLN A 143 -16.25 -1.80 -6.58
C GLN A 143 -16.97 -0.45 -6.43
N ILE A 144 -16.77 0.51 -7.36
CA ILE A 144 -17.29 1.89 -7.29
C ILE A 144 -18.77 1.99 -7.71
N CYS A 145 -19.36 0.97 -8.36
CA CYS A 145 -20.78 0.98 -8.67
C CYS A 145 -21.64 0.53 -7.46
N ARG A 146 -22.04 1.49 -6.63
CA ARG A 146 -23.34 1.50 -5.93
C ARG A 146 -23.69 2.88 -5.38
#